data_AF-A0A4R7P3G3-F1
#
_entry.id   AF-A0A4R7P3G3-F1
#
_cell.length_a   1.000
_cell.length_b   1.000
_cell.length_c   1.000
_cell.angle_alpha   90.00
_cell.angle_beta   90.00
_cell.angle_gamma   90.00
#
_symmetry.space_group_name_H-M   'P 1'
#
loop_
_entity.id
_entity.type
_entity.pdbx_description
1 polymer ?
#
loop_
_entity_poly.entity_id
_entity_poly.type
_entity_poly.pdbx_seq_one_letter_code
_entity_poly.pdbx_strand_id
1 'polypeptide(L)'
;MKHDLTDTLRNIAEGFIDAAQNRLKLLQAEVGEETDRLLGLLAWLVVTALLALLALQFIALVVLALAWDTPWRTHAMVALTAAAAAATGFAYRAYLSARKRPKPIFVTSLEELQKDRVALDEAMEKSS
;
A
#
# COMPACT_ATOMS: atom_id res chain seq x y z
N MET A 1 -54.46 5.47 6.13
CA MET A 1 -53.63 4.40 5.51
C MET A 1 -52.36 4.92 4.79
N LYS A 2 -51.92 6.17 4.98
CA LYS A 2 -50.65 6.69 4.44
C LYS A 2 -49.49 6.69 5.45
N HIS A 3 -49.78 6.71 6.75
CA HIS A 3 -48.76 6.71 7.82
C HIS A 3 -47.97 5.38 7.90
N ASP A 4 -48.62 4.26 7.59
CA ASP A 4 -48.06 2.92 7.77
C ASP A 4 -46.87 2.60 6.83
N LEU A 5 -46.88 3.14 5.60
CA LEU A 5 -45.78 2.96 4.65
C LEU A 5 -44.53 3.74 5.08
N THR A 6 -44.72 4.95 5.60
CA THR A 6 -43.63 5.82 6.02
C THR A 6 -42.91 5.23 7.23
N ASP A 7 -43.66 4.66 8.17
CA ASP A 7 -43.09 4.00 9.35
C ASP A 7 -42.38 2.68 8.98
N THR A 8 -42.92 1.93 8.01
CA THR A 8 -42.27 0.72 7.49
C THR A 8 -40.96 1.06 6.76
N LEU A 9 -40.95 2.10 5.92
CA LEU A 9 -39.75 2.57 5.23
C LEU A 9 -38.69 3.08 6.22
N ARG A 10 -39.10 3.75 7.29
CA ARG A 10 -38.21 4.22 8.35
C ARG A 10 -37.56 3.07 9.11
N ASN A 11 -38.34 2.05 9.49
CA ASN A 11 -37.81 0.86 10.17
C ASN A 11 -36.85 0.06 9.27
N ILE A 12 -37.14 -0.03 7.96
CA ILE A 12 -36.23 -0.68 6.99
C ILE A 12 -34.96 0.14 6.83
N ALA A 13 -35.05 1.47 6.73
CA ALA A 13 -33.90 2.36 6.62
C ALA A 13 -33.02 2.29 7.89
N GLU A 14 -33.61 2.26 9.08
CA GLU A 14 -32.89 2.11 10.34
C GLU A 14 -32.18 0.76 10.42
N GLY A 15 -32.85 -0.34 10.08
CA GLY A 15 -32.21 -1.67 10.03
C GLY A 15 -31.07 -1.76 9.00
N PHE A 16 -31.20 -1.05 7.87
CA PHE A 16 -30.16 -1.00 6.84
C PHE A 16 -28.95 -0.17 7.28
N ILE A 17 -29.19 0.96 7.96
CA ILE A 17 -28.15 1.80 8.54
C ILE A 17 -27.38 1.03 9.62
N ASP A 18 -28.07 0.29 10.48
CA ASP A 18 -27.45 -0.48 11.55
C ASP A 18 -26.61 -1.66 11.00
N ALA A 19 -27.13 -2.34 9.97
CA ALA A 19 -26.40 -3.39 9.27
C ALA A 19 -25.16 -2.86 8.53
N ALA A 20 -25.28 -1.68 7.90
CA ALA A 20 -24.17 -1.01 7.23
C ALA A 20 -23.11 -0.54 8.23
N GLN A 21 -23.51 0.04 9.37
CA GLN A 21 -22.60 0.48 10.43
C GLN A 21 -21.80 -0.70 11.01
N ASN A 22 -22.45 -1.81 11.33
CA ASN A 22 -21.78 -2.99 11.86
C ASN A 22 -20.76 -3.59 10.88
N ARG A 23 -21.09 -3.63 9.59
CA ARG A 23 -20.17 -4.11 8.56
C ARG A 23 -19.04 -3.14 8.29
N LEU A 24 -19.30 -1.83 8.29
CA LEU A 24 -18.26 -0.81 8.21
C LEU A 24 -17.29 -0.93 9.38
N LYS A 25 -17.79 -1.12 10.60
CA LYS A 25 -16.96 -1.29 11.80
C LYS A 25 -16.08 -2.54 11.74
N LEU A 26 -16.60 -3.65 11.21
CA LEU A 26 -15.82 -4.87 10.94
C LEU A 26 -14.78 -4.65 9.83
N LEU A 27 -15.17 -4.05 8.70
CA LEU A 27 -14.26 -3.74 7.59
C LEU A 27 -13.15 -2.77 8.01
N GLN A 28 -13.46 -1.78 8.85
CA GLN A 28 -12.48 -0.82 9.35
C GLN A 28 -11.44 -1.50 10.26
N ALA A 29 -11.87 -2.46 11.07
CA ALA A 29 -10.99 -3.25 11.93
C ALA A 29 -10.12 -4.23 11.11
N GLU A 30 -10.72 -4.92 10.14
CA GLU A 30 -10.04 -5.91 9.28
C GLU A 30 -9.00 -5.25 8.35
N VAL A 31 -9.34 -4.06 7.80
CA VAL A 31 -8.41 -3.24 7.00
C VAL A 31 -7.24 -2.74 7.84
N GLY A 32 -7.47 -2.38 9.11
CA GLY A 32 -6.44 -1.92 10.05
C GLY A 32 -5.41 -3.00 10.38
N GLU A 33 -5.87 -4.22 10.69
CA GLU A 33 -4.96 -5.34 10.97
C GLU A 33 -4.13 -5.74 9.74
N GLU A 34 -4.73 -5.74 8.56
CA GLU A 34 -4.02 -6.13 7.34
C GLU A 34 -3.01 -5.05 6.90
N THR A 35 -3.31 -3.77 7.10
CA THR A 35 -2.35 -2.69 6.81
C THR A 35 -1.16 -2.68 7.76
N ASP A 36 -1.36 -2.87 9.07
CA ASP A 36 -0.25 -2.91 10.03
C ASP A 36 0.68 -4.11 9.79
N ARG A 37 0.10 -5.28 9.49
CA ARG A 37 0.89 -6.46 9.13
C ARG A 37 1.69 -6.25 7.85
N LEU A 38 1.07 -5.65 6.83
CA LEU A 38 1.75 -5.32 5.56
C LEU A 38 2.83 -4.25 5.76
N LEU A 39 2.60 -3.24 6.60
CA LEU A 39 3.59 -2.22 6.95
C LEU A 39 4.77 -2.81 7.70
N GLY A 40 4.53 -3.73 8.64
CA GLY A 40 5.58 -4.46 9.35
C GLY A 40 6.43 -5.33 8.41
N LEU A 41 5.78 -6.08 7.51
CA LEU A 41 6.46 -6.84 6.46
C LEU A 41 7.29 -5.94 5.54
N LEU A 42 6.75 -4.79 5.13
CA LEU A 42 7.45 -3.83 4.28
C LEU A 42 8.67 -3.24 4.99
N ALA A 43 8.56 -2.91 6.27
CA ALA A 43 9.67 -2.42 7.09
C ALA A 43 10.81 -3.45 7.16
N TRP A 44 10.48 -4.72 7.44
CA TRP A 44 11.46 -5.81 7.43
C TRP A 44 12.11 -6.02 6.06
N LEU A 45 11.35 -5.86 4.97
CA LEU A 45 11.86 -5.98 3.60
C LEU A 45 12.85 -4.85 3.30
N VAL A 46 12.55 -3.61 3.70
CA VAL A 46 13.46 -2.46 3.58
C VAL A 46 14.74 -2.68 4.38
N VAL A 47 14.64 -3.09 5.65
CA VAL A 47 15.80 -3.38 6.50
C VAL A 47 16.67 -4.48 5.89
N THR A 48 16.05 -5.57 5.43
CA THR A 48 16.75 -6.68 4.75
C THR A 48 17.45 -6.21 3.48
N ALA A 49 16.80 -5.37 2.67
CA ALA A 49 17.38 -4.83 1.45
C ALA A 49 18.60 -3.92 1.74
N LEU A 50 18.52 -3.07 2.77
CA LEU A 50 19.63 -2.22 3.20
C LEU A 50 20.83 -3.05 3.69
N LEU A 51 20.58 -4.06 4.51
CA LEU A 51 21.61 -5.00 4.97
C LEU A 51 22.26 -5.76 3.81
N ALA A 52 21.47 -6.23 2.84
CA ALA A 52 21.98 -6.90 1.64
C ALA A 52 22.86 -5.96 0.80
N LEU A 53 22.47 -4.69 0.63
CA LEU A 53 23.27 -3.70 -0.09
C LEU A 53 24.60 -3.42 0.62
N LEU A 54 24.57 -3.31 1.96
CA LEU A 54 25.77 -3.12 2.76
C LEU A 54 26.71 -4.33 2.66
N ALA A 55 26.18 -5.55 2.78
CA ALA A 55 26.95 -6.78 2.62
C ALA A 55 27.58 -6.89 1.22
N LEU A 56 26.84 -6.53 0.18
CA LEU A 56 27.35 -6.47 -1.19
C LEU A 56 28.56 -5.52 -1.31
N GLN A 57 28.50 -4.37 -0.62
CA GLN A 57 29.60 -3.42 -0.59
C GLN A 57 30.85 -3.96 0.13
N PHE A 58 30.67 -4.71 1.23
CA PHE A 58 31.79 -5.38 1.89
C PHE A 58 32.40 -6.47 1.00
N ILE A 59 31.58 -7.28 0.34
CA ILE A 59 32.04 -8.30 -0.63
C ILE A 59 32.84 -7.62 -1.75
N ALA A 60 32.34 -6.50 -2.26
CA ALA A 60 33.04 -5.71 -3.26
C ALA A 60 34.43 -5.25 -2.81
N LEU A 61 34.53 -4.73 -1.59
CA LEU A 61 35.82 -4.31 -1.02
C LEU A 61 36.77 -5.50 -0.86
N VAL A 62 36.28 -6.65 -0.41
CA VAL A 62 37.09 -7.88 -0.30
C VAL A 62 37.58 -8.36 -1.66
N VAL A 63 36.70 -8.38 -2.67
CA VAL A 63 37.07 -8.73 -4.06
C VAL A 63 38.13 -7.76 -4.59
N LEU A 64 37.96 -6.46 -4.34
CA LEU A 64 38.90 -5.45 -4.79
C LEU A 64 40.25 -5.56 -4.07
N ALA A 65 40.24 -5.85 -2.77
CA ALA A 65 41.45 -6.08 -1.98
C ALA A 65 42.21 -7.33 -2.45
N LEU A 66 41.51 -8.43 -2.73
CA LEU A 66 42.10 -9.65 -3.29
C LEU A 66 42.66 -9.44 -4.71
N ALA A 67 42.02 -8.59 -5.51
CA ALA A 67 42.44 -8.30 -6.87
C ALA A 67 43.52 -7.22 -6.96
N TRP A 68 43.91 -6.57 -5.85
CA TRP A 68 44.75 -5.38 -5.85
C TRP A 68 46.18 -5.62 -6.35
N ASP A 69 46.78 -6.77 -6.00
CA ASP A 69 48.13 -7.17 -6.44
C ASP A 69 48.15 -7.92 -7.79
N THR A 70 46.99 -8.10 -8.42
CA THR A 70 46.84 -8.92 -9.62
C THR A 70 46.49 -8.04 -10.83
N PRO A 71 47.00 -8.31 -12.05
CA PRO A 71 46.63 -7.56 -13.26
C PRO A 71 45.12 -7.52 -13.57
N TRP A 72 44.31 -8.37 -12.92
CA TRP A 72 42.85 -8.44 -13.06
C TRP A 72 42.07 -7.33 -12.34
N ARG A 73 42.72 -6.39 -11.65
CA ARG A 73 42.08 -5.31 -10.88
C ARG A 73 41.01 -4.53 -11.67
N THR A 74 41.31 -4.18 -12.91
CA THR A 74 40.40 -3.42 -13.80
C THR A 74 39.17 -4.24 -14.18
N HIS A 75 39.33 -5.54 -14.44
CA HIS A 75 38.22 -6.44 -14.74
C HIS A 75 37.29 -6.62 -13.53
N ALA A 76 37.86 -6.75 -12.32
CA ALA A 76 37.09 -6.82 -11.09
C ALA A 76 36.27 -5.54 -10.84
N MET A 77 36.87 -4.36 -11.03
CA MET A 77 36.18 -3.07 -10.91
C MET A 77 35.02 -2.93 -11.90
N VAL A 78 35.23 -3.29 -13.17
CA VAL A 78 34.20 -3.21 -14.21
C VAL A 78 33.05 -4.19 -13.92
N ALA A 79 33.38 -5.44 -13.57
CA ALA A 79 32.38 -6.46 -13.24
C ALA A 79 31.52 -6.02 -12.05
N LEU A 80 32.15 -5.46 -11.02
CA LEU A 80 31.46 -5.02 -9.83
C LEU A 80 30.57 -3.80 -10.08
N THR A 81 31.05 -2.85 -10.87
CA THR A 81 30.27 -1.68 -11.29
C THR A 81 29.07 -2.08 -12.13
N ALA A 82 29.26 -3.03 -13.06
CA ALA A 82 28.17 -3.56 -13.88
C ALA A 82 27.13 -4.31 -13.02
N ALA A 83 27.57 -5.11 -12.05
CA ALA A 83 26.68 -5.80 -11.12
C ALA A 83 25.87 -4.83 -10.26
N ALA A 84 26.50 -3.78 -9.73
CA ALA A 84 25.83 -2.73 -8.98
C ALA A 84 24.80 -1.99 -9.85
N ALA A 85 25.18 -1.59 -11.07
CA ALA A 85 24.28 -0.92 -12.02
C ALA A 85 23.07 -1.79 -12.39
N ALA A 86 23.29 -3.10 -12.62
CA ALA A 86 22.21 -4.04 -12.87
C ALA A 86 21.27 -4.16 -11.66
N ALA A 87 21.80 -4.32 -10.45
CA ALA A 87 21.01 -4.40 -9.23
C ALA A 87 20.17 -3.13 -9.00
N THR A 88 20.75 -1.95 -9.20
CA THR A 88 20.02 -0.67 -9.15
C THR A 88 18.93 -0.61 -10.22
N GLY A 89 19.21 -1.06 -11.45
CA GLY A 89 18.22 -1.14 -12.51
C GLY A 89 17.04 -2.04 -12.17
N PHE A 90 17.29 -3.23 -11.60
CA PHE A 90 16.24 -4.12 -11.13
C PHE A 90 15.42 -3.51 -10.00
N ALA A 91 16.08 -2.90 -9.00
CA ALA A 91 15.40 -2.22 -7.90
C ALA A 91 14.51 -1.06 -8.41
N TYR A 92 15.01 -0.26 -9.36
CA TYR A 92 14.24 0.82 -9.97
C TYR A 92 13.03 0.31 -10.76
N ARG A 93 13.17 -0.78 -11.52
CA ARG A 93 12.04 -1.42 -12.21
C ARG A 93 11.02 -1.99 -11.22
N ALA A 94 11.47 -2.62 -10.14
CA ALA A 94 10.60 -3.11 -9.09
C ALA A 94 9.83 -1.96 -8.42
N TYR A 95 10.50 -0.84 -8.13
CA TYR A 95 9.87 0.39 -7.61
C TYR A 95 8.81 0.95 -8.56
N LEU A 96 9.13 1.08 -9.86
CA LEU A 96 8.17 1.55 -10.86
C LEU A 96 6.96 0.61 -10.98
N SER A 97 7.17 -0.70 -10.93
CA SER A 97 6.08 -1.69 -10.95
C SER A 97 5.23 -1.65 -9.68
N ALA A 98 5.85 -1.43 -8.52
CA ALA A 98 5.13 -1.24 -7.25
C ALA A 98 4.29 0.04 -7.27
N ARG A 99 4.80 1.12 -7.87
CA ARG A 99 4.11 2.41 -8.01
C ARG A 99 2.95 2.38 -9.01
N LYS A 100 2.97 1.43 -9.96
CA LYS A 100 1.87 1.16 -10.90
C LYS A 100 0.74 0.33 -10.28
N ARG A 101 0.91 -0.21 -9.06
CA ARG A 101 -0.22 -0.85 -8.37
C ARG A 101 -1.26 0.23 -8.06
N PRO A 102 -2.54 0.01 -8.42
CA PRO A 102 -3.58 0.98 -8.17
C PRO A 102 -3.62 1.32 -6.67
N LYS A 103 -3.73 2.61 -6.36
CA LYS A 103 -3.99 3.11 -5.00
C LYS A 103 -5.13 2.29 -4.38
N PRO A 104 -5.13 2.04 -3.06
CA PRO A 104 -6.21 1.31 -2.42
C PRO A 104 -7.54 1.99 -2.74
N ILE A 105 -8.33 1.32 -3.56
CA ILE A 105 -9.62 1.77 -4.14
C ILE A 105 -10.60 2.23 -3.04
N PHE A 106 -10.36 1.78 -1.81
CA PHE A 106 -11.08 2.16 -0.60
C PHE A 106 -11.03 3.65 -0.25
N VAL A 107 -9.93 4.35 -0.52
CA VAL A 107 -9.84 5.78 -0.17
C VAL A 107 -10.74 6.62 -1.07
N THR A 108 -10.76 6.30 -2.37
CA THR A 108 -11.64 6.96 -3.35
C THR A 108 -13.10 6.59 -3.12
N SER A 109 -13.40 5.33 -2.78
CA SER A 109 -14.77 4.88 -2.50
C SER A 109 -15.35 5.49 -1.21
N LEU A 110 -14.53 5.72 -0.18
CA LEU A 110 -14.96 6.42 1.04
C LEU A 110 -15.28 7.89 0.76
N GLU A 111 -14.49 8.55 -0.08
CA GLU A 111 -14.71 9.94 -0.47
C GLU A 111 -15.98 10.12 -1.33
N GLU A 112 -16.28 9.13 -2.19
CA GLU A 112 -17.52 9.08 -2.95
C GLU A 112 -18.74 8.78 -2.04
N LEU A 113 -18.63 7.83 -1.11
CA LEU A 113 -19.70 7.54 -0.13
C LEU A 113 -20.03 8.75 0.76
N GLN A 114 -19.03 9.56 1.10
CA GLN A 114 -19.24 10.77 1.91
C GLN A 114 -19.97 11.87 1.13
N LYS A 115 -19.73 11.98 -0.18
CA LYS A 115 -20.48 12.87 -1.07
C LYS A 115 -21.93 12.43 -1.24
N ASP A 116 -22.18 11.13 -1.38
CA ASP A 116 -23.54 10.60 -1.48
C ASP A 116 -24.35 10.86 -0.20
N ARG A 117 -23.70 10.82 0.98
CA ARG A 117 -24.33 11.18 2.25
C ARG A 117 -24.79 12.63 2.29
N VAL A 118 -23.94 13.56 1.86
CA VAL A 118 -24.29 15.01 1.84
C VAL A 118 -25.44 15.26 0.87
N ALA A 119 -25.44 14.62 -0.30
CA ALA A 119 -26.51 14.76 -1.27
C ALA A 119 -27.86 14.22 -0.76
N LEU A 120 -27.85 13.16 0.05
CA LEU A 120 -29.04 12.61 0.67
C LEU A 120 -29.61 13.51 1.77
N ASP A 121 -28.76 14.09 2.63
CA ASP A 121 -29.19 15.04 3.66
C ASP A 121 -29.79 16.30 3.02
N GLU A 122 -29.17 16.85 1.97
CA GLU A 122 -29.71 17.99 1.21
C GLU A 122 -31.05 17.67 0.53
N ALA A 123 -31.23 16.43 0.03
CA ALA A 123 -32.48 16.00 -0.58
C ALA A 123 -33.61 15.84 0.45
N MET A 124 -33.29 15.41 1.67
CA MET A 124 -34.27 15.31 2.77
C MET A 124 -34.67 16.69 3.32
N GLU A 125 -33.73 17.64 3.39
CA GLU A 125 -34.01 19.01 3.83
C GLU A 125 -34.93 19.76 2.86
N LYS A 126 -34.77 19.53 1.55
CA LYS A 126 -35.60 20.16 0.50
C LYS A 126 -37.00 19.53 0.35
N SER A 127 -37.24 18.39 0.98
CA SER A 127 -38.52 17.68 0.98
C SER A 127 -39.41 18.01 2.20
N SER A 128 -38.90 18.78 3.17
CA SER A 128 -39.64 19.31 4.32
C SER A 128 -40.15 20.73 4.07
#